data_AF-A0A8C3P2Z8-F1
#
_entry.id   AF-A0A8C3P2Z8-F1
#
_cell.length_a   1.000
_cell.length_b   1.000
_cell.length_c   1.000
_cell.angle_alpha   90.00
_cell.angle_beta   90.00
_cell.angle_gamma   90.00
#
_symmetry.space_group_name_H-M   'P 1'
#
loop_
_entity.id
_entity.type
_entity.pdbx_description
1 polymer ?
#
loop_
_entity_poly.entity_id
_entity_poly.type
_entity_poly.pdbx_seq_one_letter_code
_entity_poly.pdbx_strand_id
1 'polypeptide(L)'
;MPRWATSRSLSWPHPSLGRPPRPSRHPCAPPPSGSAALLRPRSARGSSICLCVPSAPGEMSNVSSYALRMARLSAQIFGDVVRPTDSKSMKVVKLFSEQPLAKREEVYNWYPPHNTYYALMKKLRYFGLYRDEHQDFKEEMRRMKKLRGKEKPKKGEGKRALKKK
;
A
#
# COMPACT_ATOMS: atom_id res chain seq x y z
N MET A 1 -33.05 58.38 -16.66
CA MET A 1 -33.54 57.07 -16.18
C MET A 1 -33.29 55.99 -17.22
N PRO A 2 -32.39 55.02 -16.95
CA PRO A 2 -32.38 53.76 -17.68
C PRO A 2 -32.48 52.53 -16.76
N ARG A 3 -33.03 51.48 -17.36
CA ARG A 3 -33.57 50.25 -16.78
C ARG A 3 -32.50 49.31 -16.20
N TRP A 4 -32.87 48.67 -15.11
CA TRP A 4 -32.23 47.52 -14.47
C TRP A 4 -32.18 46.33 -15.43
N ALA A 5 -30.97 45.82 -15.69
CA ALA A 5 -30.75 44.56 -16.39
C ALA A 5 -30.83 43.41 -15.37
N THR A 6 -31.72 42.47 -15.63
CA THR A 6 -31.91 41.25 -14.85
C THR A 6 -30.70 40.32 -14.98
N SER A 7 -30.10 40.00 -13.84
CA SER A 7 -29.03 39.00 -13.69
C SER A 7 -29.59 37.60 -13.94
N ARG A 8 -29.35 37.04 -15.13
CA ARG A 8 -29.55 35.62 -15.42
C ARG A 8 -28.36 34.85 -14.85
N SER A 9 -28.56 34.19 -13.72
CA SER A 9 -27.62 33.21 -13.15
C SER A 9 -27.49 32.01 -14.11
N LEU A 10 -26.34 31.88 -14.76
CA LEU A 10 -25.96 30.67 -15.47
C LEU A 10 -25.47 29.64 -14.46
N SER A 11 -26.35 28.72 -14.08
CA SER A 11 -25.95 27.49 -13.40
C SER A 11 -25.24 26.56 -14.39
N TRP A 12 -24.01 26.20 -14.09
CA TRP A 12 -23.25 25.19 -14.84
C TRP A 12 -23.69 23.79 -14.37
N PRO A 13 -23.96 22.84 -15.28
CA PRO A 13 -24.22 21.46 -14.88
C PRO A 13 -22.92 20.77 -14.45
N HIS A 14 -22.94 20.15 -13.27
CA HIS A 14 -21.84 19.31 -12.77
C HIS A 14 -21.67 18.05 -13.63
N PRO A 15 -20.43 17.62 -13.93
CA PRO A 15 -20.18 16.36 -14.60
C PRO A 15 -20.44 15.19 -13.62
N SER A 16 -21.34 14.30 -14.02
CA SER A 16 -21.61 13.03 -13.35
C SER A 16 -20.36 12.14 -13.42
N LEU A 17 -19.71 11.94 -12.27
CA LEU A 17 -18.65 10.95 -12.12
C LEU A 17 -19.27 9.56 -12.29
N GLY A 18 -19.02 8.95 -13.46
CA GLY A 18 -19.35 7.55 -13.72
C GLY A 18 -18.72 6.65 -12.67
N ARG A 19 -19.52 5.72 -12.13
CA ARG A 19 -19.04 4.71 -11.18
C ARG A 19 -17.97 3.83 -11.83
N PRO A 20 -16.86 3.50 -11.14
CA PRO A 20 -15.90 2.54 -11.66
C PRO A 20 -16.54 1.13 -11.76
N PRO A 21 -16.14 0.31 -12.76
CA PRO A 21 -16.63 -1.05 -12.89
C PRO A 21 -16.20 -1.91 -11.70
N ARG A 22 -17.11 -2.78 -11.24
CA ARG A 22 -16.83 -3.77 -10.19
C ARG A 22 -15.78 -4.78 -10.68
N PRO A 23 -14.78 -5.16 -9.88
CA PRO A 23 -13.89 -6.26 -10.24
C PRO A 23 -14.65 -7.59 -10.29
N SER A 24 -14.39 -8.35 -11.35
CA SER A 24 -14.91 -9.71 -11.54
C SER A 24 -14.41 -10.62 -10.43
N ARG A 25 -15.35 -11.25 -9.71
CA ARG A 25 -15.05 -12.32 -8.75
C ARG A 25 -14.67 -13.57 -9.54
N HIS A 26 -13.37 -13.83 -9.68
CA HIS A 26 -12.90 -15.17 -10.01
C HIS A 26 -12.94 -16.03 -8.74
N PRO A 27 -13.47 -17.27 -8.80
CA PRO A 27 -13.45 -18.16 -7.65
C PRO A 27 -12.02 -18.68 -7.43
N CYS A 28 -11.46 -18.38 -6.26
CA CYS A 28 -10.22 -18.99 -5.79
C CYS A 28 -10.44 -20.51 -5.58
N ALA A 29 -9.43 -21.29 -5.98
CA ALA A 29 -9.39 -22.75 -5.83
C ALA A 29 -9.48 -23.20 -4.35
N PRO A 30 -10.07 -24.38 -4.07
CA PRO A 30 -10.13 -24.94 -2.73
C PRO A 30 -8.77 -25.49 -2.26
N PRO A 31 -8.46 -25.42 -0.95
CA PRO A 31 -7.28 -26.06 -0.37
C PRO A 31 -7.45 -27.60 -0.30
N PRO A 32 -6.34 -28.36 -0.31
CA PRO A 32 -6.39 -29.82 -0.27
C PRO A 32 -6.89 -30.35 1.08
N SER A 33 -7.80 -31.32 0.99
CA SER A 33 -8.31 -32.15 2.07
C SER A 33 -7.22 -33.04 2.66
N GLY A 34 -6.93 -32.87 3.94
CA GLY A 34 -6.07 -33.76 4.73
C GLY A 34 -6.68 -34.01 6.10
N SER A 35 -7.25 -35.20 6.28
CA SER A 35 -7.77 -35.74 7.54
C SER A 35 -6.67 -35.94 8.58
N ALA A 36 -6.89 -35.50 9.81
CA ALA A 36 -6.39 -36.16 11.01
C ALA A 36 -7.18 -35.69 12.25
N ALA A 37 -8.25 -36.41 12.55
CA ALA A 37 -8.89 -36.37 13.85
C ALA A 37 -7.99 -37.06 14.88
N LEU A 38 -7.58 -36.33 15.93
CA LEU A 38 -7.06 -36.91 17.16
C LEU A 38 -7.65 -36.14 18.34
N LEU A 39 -8.56 -36.82 19.02
CA LEU A 39 -9.19 -36.46 20.27
C LEU A 39 -8.12 -36.15 21.33
N ARG A 40 -8.24 -35.03 22.03
CA ARG A 40 -7.52 -34.75 23.28
C ARG A 40 -8.51 -34.55 24.43
N PRO A 41 -8.21 -35.06 25.62
CA PRO A 41 -9.17 -35.17 26.71
C PRO A 41 -9.43 -33.82 27.38
N ARG A 42 -10.68 -33.66 27.83
CA ARG A 42 -11.08 -32.64 28.82
C ARG A 42 -10.30 -32.86 30.11
N SER A 43 -9.48 -31.88 30.50
CA SER A 43 -8.93 -31.78 31.85
C SER A 43 -9.35 -30.43 32.45
N ALA A 44 -10.29 -30.50 33.39
CA ALA A 44 -10.58 -29.44 34.31
C ALA A 44 -9.48 -29.37 35.38
N ARG A 45 -8.92 -28.17 35.62
CA ARG A 45 -8.63 -27.59 36.95
C ARG A 45 -7.87 -26.28 36.79
N GLY A 46 -8.20 -25.36 37.70
CA GLY A 46 -7.96 -23.94 37.57
C GLY A 46 -6.50 -23.53 37.40
N SER A 47 -6.30 -22.55 36.55
CA SER A 47 -5.17 -21.64 36.64
C SER A 47 -5.79 -20.26 36.75
N SER A 48 -5.64 -19.66 37.93
CA SER A 48 -5.91 -18.26 38.21
C SER A 48 -5.00 -17.43 37.30
N ILE A 49 -5.46 -17.17 36.07
CA ILE A 49 -4.84 -16.19 35.19
C ILE A 49 -5.21 -14.85 35.81
N CYS A 50 -4.30 -14.30 36.62
CA CYS A 50 -4.31 -12.89 36.95
C CYS A 50 -4.16 -12.12 35.65
N LEU A 51 -5.30 -11.80 35.03
CA LEU A 51 -5.39 -10.81 33.98
C LEU A 51 -5.04 -9.46 34.61
N CYS A 52 -3.77 -9.08 34.56
CA CYS A 52 -3.40 -7.67 34.69
C CYS A 52 -3.91 -6.96 33.42
N VAL A 53 -5.16 -6.53 33.49
CA VAL A 53 -5.77 -5.60 32.54
C VAL A 53 -4.95 -4.30 32.56
N PRO A 54 -4.64 -3.68 31.40
CA PRO A 54 -4.01 -2.36 31.36
C PRO A 54 -5.00 -1.33 31.93
N SER A 55 -4.75 -0.92 33.18
CA SER A 55 -5.60 0.01 33.92
C SER A 55 -5.56 1.41 33.31
N ALA A 56 -6.74 2.03 33.19
CA ALA A 56 -6.91 3.40 32.75
C ALA A 56 -6.38 4.40 33.81
N PRO A 57 -5.94 5.60 33.40
CA PRO A 57 -5.47 6.63 34.33
C PRO A 57 -6.67 7.28 35.03
N GLY A 58 -7.01 6.81 36.23
CA GLY A 58 -8.13 7.38 36.98
C GLY A 58 -8.39 6.83 38.39
N GLU A 59 -7.76 5.72 38.80
CA GLU A 59 -7.97 5.14 40.14
C GLU A 59 -6.62 4.88 40.81
N MET A 60 -6.06 5.91 41.46
CA MET A 60 -4.73 5.88 42.08
C MET A 60 -4.78 6.00 43.61
N SER A 61 -5.91 5.74 44.26
CA SER A 61 -6.04 5.82 45.72
C SER A 61 -5.78 4.50 46.46
N ASN A 62 -5.42 3.41 45.77
CA ASN A 62 -5.30 2.07 46.37
C ASN A 62 -3.92 1.39 46.23
N VAL A 63 -2.86 2.15 45.89
CA VAL A 63 -1.49 1.62 45.68
C VAL A 63 -0.51 2.22 46.68
N SER A 64 0.27 1.37 47.36
CA SER A 64 1.28 1.82 48.34
C SER A 64 2.35 2.70 47.69
N SER A 65 2.81 3.73 48.42
CA SER A 65 3.89 4.63 47.96
C SER A 65 5.17 3.87 47.58
N TYR A 66 5.45 2.75 48.25
CA TYR A 66 6.59 1.88 47.93
C TYR A 66 6.43 1.21 46.56
N ALA A 67 5.22 0.70 46.25
CA ALA A 67 4.94 0.06 44.97
C ALA A 67 5.09 1.04 43.79
N LEU A 68 4.70 2.32 43.97
CA LEU A 68 4.95 3.37 42.97
C LEU A 68 6.44 3.65 42.76
N ARG A 69 7.25 3.61 43.83
CA ARG A 69 8.72 3.75 43.73
C ARG A 69 9.34 2.55 43.01
N MET A 70 8.88 1.34 43.30
CA MET A 70 9.33 0.12 42.62
C MET A 70 8.96 0.12 41.13
N ALA A 71 7.74 0.53 40.77
CA ALA A 71 7.30 0.62 39.38
C ALA A 71 8.10 1.66 38.56
N ARG A 72 8.43 2.81 39.18
CA ARG A 72 9.30 3.81 38.54
C ARG A 72 10.72 3.30 38.37
N LEU A 73 11.27 2.65 39.39
CA LEU A 73 12.61 2.07 39.36
C LEU A 73 12.72 1.00 38.26
N SER A 74 11.75 0.09 38.16
CA SER A 74 11.74 -0.92 37.09
C SER A 74 11.66 -0.27 35.71
N ALA A 75 10.80 0.72 35.51
CA ALA A 75 10.71 1.43 34.23
C ALA A 75 12.04 2.12 33.86
N GLN A 76 12.75 2.69 34.85
CA GLN A 76 14.05 3.31 34.62
C GLN A 76 15.15 2.30 34.27
N ILE A 77 15.14 1.13 34.91
CA ILE A 77 16.11 0.06 34.64
C ILE A 77 15.91 -0.52 33.23
N PHE A 78 14.66 -0.76 32.84
CA PHE A 78 14.33 -1.37 31.55
C PHE A 78 14.21 -0.36 30.39
N GLY A 79 14.33 0.95 30.67
CA GLY A 79 14.26 2.00 29.65
C GLY A 79 12.84 2.32 29.17
N ASP A 80 11.82 1.93 29.93
CA ASP A 80 10.42 2.27 29.69
C ASP A 80 10.11 3.72 30.13
N VAL A 81 8.88 4.17 29.86
CA VAL A 81 8.44 5.54 30.19
C VAL A 81 8.29 5.71 31.70
N VAL A 82 9.21 6.46 32.32
CA VAL A 82 9.24 6.70 33.78
C VAL A 82 8.18 7.72 34.24
N ARG A 83 7.89 8.73 33.42
CA ARG A 83 6.91 9.76 33.76
C ARG A 83 5.50 9.24 33.48
N PRO A 84 4.52 9.46 34.37
CA PRO A 84 3.14 9.15 34.04
C PRO A 84 2.72 10.00 32.85
N THR A 85 2.45 9.33 31.73
CA THR A 85 2.08 9.96 30.46
C THR A 85 0.67 9.55 30.07
N ASP A 86 -0.07 10.50 29.50
CA ASP A 86 -1.41 10.26 28.98
C ASP A 86 -1.44 9.14 27.92
N SER A 87 -2.59 8.50 27.79
CA SER A 87 -2.81 7.46 26.76
C SER A 87 -2.55 7.95 25.34
N LYS A 88 -2.77 9.25 25.07
CA LYS A 88 -2.49 9.88 23.77
C LYS A 88 -0.98 10.02 23.50
N SER A 89 -0.17 10.36 24.49
CA SER A 89 1.27 10.55 24.33
C SER A 89 2.02 9.21 24.24
N MET A 90 1.48 8.14 24.81
CA MET A 90 1.98 6.77 24.60
C MET A 90 1.92 6.31 23.13
N LYS A 91 1.11 6.95 22.27
CA LYS A 91 1.12 6.69 20.82
C LYS A 91 2.48 6.99 20.19
N VAL A 92 3.17 8.03 20.66
CA VAL A 92 4.47 8.45 20.10
C VAL A 92 5.52 7.38 20.36
N VAL A 93 5.53 6.82 21.57
CA VAL A 93 6.41 5.70 21.94
C VAL A 93 6.20 4.52 20.99
N LYS A 94 4.93 4.16 20.73
CA LYS A 94 4.57 3.08 19.79
C LYS A 94 4.99 3.35 18.35
N LEU A 95 4.83 4.59 17.89
CA LEU A 95 5.22 5.01 16.54
C LEU A 95 6.73 4.87 16.28
N PHE A 96 7.55 5.05 17.32
CA PHE A 96 9.00 4.93 17.21
C PHE A 96 9.52 3.55 17.61
N SER A 97 8.78 2.78 18.41
CA SER A 97 9.13 1.40 18.71
C SER A 97 8.91 0.48 17.50
N GLU A 98 7.88 0.75 16.69
CA GLU A 98 7.57 -0.03 15.50
C GLU A 98 8.22 0.55 14.24
N GLN A 99 8.55 -0.32 13.28
CA GLN A 99 8.98 0.14 11.97
C GLN A 99 7.80 0.80 11.24
N PRO A 100 7.95 2.04 10.75
CA PRO A 100 6.90 2.74 10.05
C PRO A 100 6.54 2.01 8.75
N LEU A 101 5.25 2.00 8.40
CA LEU A 101 4.72 1.25 7.26
C LEU A 101 5.50 1.49 5.95
N ALA A 102 5.88 2.74 5.67
CA ALA A 102 6.59 3.09 4.43
C ALA A 102 7.99 2.46 4.30
N LYS A 103 8.62 2.09 5.43
CA LYS A 103 9.94 1.45 5.45
C LYS A 103 9.86 -0.08 5.45
N ARG A 104 8.68 -0.65 5.61
CA ARG A 104 8.51 -2.10 5.57
C ARG A 104 8.80 -2.60 4.16
N GLU A 105 9.56 -3.67 4.06
CA GLU A 105 10.01 -4.23 2.79
C GLU A 105 8.85 -4.59 1.86
N GLU A 106 7.78 -5.12 2.45
CA GLU A 106 6.51 -5.43 1.79
C GLU A 106 5.93 -4.22 1.02
N VAL A 107 6.13 -3.01 1.53
CA VAL A 107 5.55 -1.79 0.97
C VAL A 107 6.44 -1.21 -0.12
N TYR A 108 7.74 -1.03 0.13
CA TYR A 108 8.62 -0.38 -0.85
C TYR A 108 9.09 -1.32 -1.97
N ASN A 109 9.24 -2.62 -1.69
CA ASN A 109 9.61 -3.63 -2.70
C ASN A 109 8.38 -4.29 -3.35
N TRP A 110 7.21 -3.64 -3.30
CA TRP A 110 5.97 -4.19 -3.86
C TRP A 110 6.09 -4.53 -5.35
N TYR A 111 6.74 -3.68 -6.13
CA TYR A 111 6.98 -3.94 -7.55
C TYR A 111 8.41 -4.45 -7.77
N PRO A 112 8.58 -5.55 -8.53
CA PRO A 112 9.90 -5.96 -8.98
C PRO A 112 10.55 -4.84 -9.82
N PRO A 113 11.89 -4.73 -9.81
CA PRO A 113 12.61 -3.73 -10.58
C PRO A 113 12.51 -4.00 -12.10
N HIS A 114 11.39 -3.64 -12.72
CA HIS A 114 11.09 -4.00 -14.12
C HIS A 114 12.14 -3.48 -15.11
N ASN A 115 12.73 -2.30 -14.85
CA ASN A 115 13.74 -1.69 -15.70
C ASN A 115 15.02 -2.54 -15.80
N THR A 116 15.42 -3.20 -14.71
CA THR A 116 16.62 -4.04 -14.69
C THR A 116 16.40 -5.29 -15.53
N TYR A 117 15.26 -5.98 -15.35
CA TYR A 117 14.89 -7.13 -16.15
C TYR A 117 14.76 -6.78 -17.64
N TYR A 118 14.07 -5.70 -17.96
CA TYR A 118 13.90 -5.27 -19.35
C TYR A 118 15.25 -4.96 -20.01
N ALA A 119 16.12 -4.21 -19.33
CA ALA A 119 17.44 -3.87 -19.87
C ALA A 119 18.33 -5.11 -20.00
N LEU A 120 18.29 -6.02 -19.03
CA LEU A 120 19.06 -7.27 -19.02
C LEU A 120 18.64 -8.17 -20.19
N MET A 121 17.34 -8.45 -20.33
CA MET A 121 16.84 -9.32 -21.41
C MET A 121 17.08 -8.71 -22.79
N LYS A 122 16.97 -7.39 -22.91
CA LYS A 122 17.30 -6.68 -24.15
C LYS A 122 18.78 -6.80 -24.52
N LYS A 123 19.70 -6.68 -23.55
CA LYS A 123 21.14 -6.88 -23.79
C LYS A 123 21.44 -8.32 -24.20
N LEU A 124 20.85 -9.31 -23.51
CA LEU A 124 21.00 -10.72 -23.87
C LEU A 124 20.50 -11.02 -25.29
N ARG A 125 19.43 -10.36 -25.73
CA ARG A 125 18.97 -10.44 -27.12
C ARG A 125 20.00 -9.93 -28.11
N TYR A 126 20.65 -8.81 -27.82
CA TYR A 126 21.69 -8.26 -28.70
C TYR A 126 22.94 -9.13 -28.79
N PHE A 127 23.26 -9.86 -27.71
CA PHE A 127 24.33 -10.83 -27.74
C PHE A 127 23.93 -12.19 -28.34
N GLY A 128 22.64 -12.38 -28.67
CA GLY A 128 22.12 -13.63 -29.23
C GLY A 128 21.93 -14.76 -28.20
N LEU A 129 22.09 -14.50 -26.89
CA LEU A 129 21.89 -15.50 -25.83
C LEU A 129 20.41 -15.70 -25.49
N TYR A 130 19.56 -14.71 -25.78
CA TYR A 130 18.13 -14.76 -25.49
C TYR A 130 17.31 -14.43 -26.73
N ARG A 131 16.30 -15.25 -27.01
CA ARG A 131 15.35 -15.02 -28.11
C ARG A 131 14.03 -14.47 -27.54
N ASP A 132 13.71 -13.23 -27.91
CA ASP A 132 12.48 -12.54 -27.50
C ASP A 132 11.47 -12.53 -28.66
N GLU A 133 10.63 -13.56 -28.73
CA GLU A 133 9.60 -13.73 -29.76
C GLU A 133 8.63 -12.54 -29.82
N HIS A 134 8.34 -11.95 -28.66
CA HIS A 134 7.42 -10.83 -28.56
C HIS A 134 8.02 -9.56 -29.17
N GLN A 135 9.33 -9.32 -29.02
CA GLN A 135 9.99 -8.23 -29.72
C GLN A 135 10.15 -8.48 -31.21
N ASP A 136 10.49 -9.71 -31.61
CA ASP A 136 10.60 -10.10 -33.03
C ASP A 136 9.28 -9.81 -33.76
N PHE A 137 8.15 -10.23 -33.18
CA PHE A 137 6.82 -9.94 -33.74
C PHE A 137 6.53 -8.44 -33.84
N LYS A 138 6.88 -7.66 -32.81
CA LYS A 138 6.68 -6.21 -32.82
C LYS A 138 7.55 -5.51 -33.86
N GLU A 139 8.74 -6.01 -34.15
CA GLU A 139 9.65 -5.47 -35.16
C GLU A 139 9.16 -5.79 -36.57
N GLU A 140 8.71 -7.02 -36.81
CA GLU A 140 8.12 -7.41 -38.09
C GLU A 140 6.84 -6.62 -38.41
N MET A 141 5.97 -6.44 -37.40
CA MET A 141 4.79 -5.58 -37.55
C MET A 141 5.15 -4.11 -37.83
N ARG A 142 6.26 -3.62 -37.26
CA ARG A 142 6.75 -2.26 -37.54
C ARG A 142 7.29 -2.15 -38.96
N ARG A 143 8.04 -3.15 -39.44
CA ARG A 143 8.54 -3.24 -40.81
C ARG A 143 7.38 -3.20 -41.82
N MET A 144 6.35 -4.02 -41.61
CA MET A 144 5.18 -4.05 -42.49
C MET A 144 4.39 -2.73 -42.47
N LYS A 145 4.27 -2.08 -41.31
CA LYS A 145 3.66 -0.75 -41.22
C LYS A 145 4.45 0.31 -41.97
N LYS A 146 5.78 0.24 -41.96
CA LYS A 146 6.66 1.14 -42.70
C LYS A 146 6.48 1.00 -44.21
N LEU A 147 6.44 -0.24 -44.71
CA LEU A 147 6.15 -0.51 -46.12
C LEU A 147 4.77 0.01 -46.56
N ARG A 148 3.78 -0.01 -45.66
CA ARG A 148 2.45 0.56 -45.90
C ARG A 148 2.41 2.10 -45.80
N GLY A 149 3.54 2.77 -45.56
CA GLY A 149 3.62 4.21 -45.35
C GLY A 149 2.98 4.70 -44.04
N LYS A 150 2.64 3.78 -43.12
CA LYS A 150 2.05 4.07 -41.81
C LYS A 150 3.13 4.10 -40.72
N GLU A 151 4.29 4.65 -41.04
CA GLU A 151 5.36 4.87 -40.06
C GLU A 151 4.98 6.01 -39.10
N LYS A 152 5.50 5.96 -37.88
CA LYS A 152 5.30 7.06 -36.93
C LYS A 152 6.07 8.27 -37.47
N PRO A 153 5.44 9.45 -37.62
CA PRO A 153 6.13 10.64 -38.08
C PRO A 153 7.26 11.00 -37.12
N LYS A 154 8.31 11.66 -37.63
CA LYS A 154 9.38 12.16 -36.79
C LYS A 154 8.81 13.11 -35.73
N LYS A 155 9.40 13.07 -34.53
CA LYS A 155 8.96 13.90 -33.42
C LYS A 155 9.06 15.38 -33.84
N GLY A 156 7.92 16.08 -33.89
CA GLY A 156 7.84 17.48 -34.34
C GLY A 156 7.18 17.67 -35.70
N GLU A 157 7.25 16.68 -36.61
CA GLU A 157 6.66 16.73 -37.95
C GLU A 157 5.23 16.13 -37.98
N GLY A 158 4.55 16.16 -36.84
CA GLY A 158 3.20 15.63 -36.73
C GLY A 158 2.20 16.40 -37.59
N LYS A 159 1.00 15.83 -37.77
CA LYS A 159 -0.10 16.45 -38.54
C LYS A 159 -0.40 17.91 -38.14
N ARG A 160 -0.15 18.26 -36.87
CA ARG A 160 -0.34 19.63 -36.34
C ARG A 160 0.68 20.62 -36.89
N ALA A 161 1.93 20.21 -37.13
CA ALA A 161 2.98 21.08 -37.66
C ALA A 161 2.76 21.37 -39.16
N LEU A 162 2.27 20.38 -39.91
CA LEU A 162 1.93 20.54 -41.34
C LEU A 162 0.77 21.53 -41.56
N LYS A 163 -0.15 21.65 -40.60
CA LYS A 163 -1.29 22.59 -40.68
C LYS A 163 -0.92 24.04 -40.33
N LYS A 164 0.27 24.27 -39.75
CA LYS A 164 0.74 25.61 -39.32
C LYS A 164 1.54 26.33 -40.42
N LYS A 165 1.98 25.61 -41.46
CA LYS A 165 2.49 26.18 -42.70
C LYS A 165 1.32 26.51 -43.62
#